data_AF-A0A5P8W5J4-F1
#
_entry.id   AF-A0A5P8W5J4-F1
#
_cell.length_a   1.000
_cell.length_b   1.000
_cell.length_c   1.000
_cell.angle_alpha   90.00
_cell.angle_beta   90.00
_cell.angle_gamma   90.00
#
_symmetry.space_group_name_H-M   'P 1'
#
loop_
_entity.id
_entity.type
_entity.pdbx_description
1 polymer ?
#
loop_
_entity_poly.entity_id
_entity_poly.type
_entity_poly.pdbx_seq_one_letter_code
_entity_poly.pdbx_strand_id
1 'polypeptide(L)'
;MQRDEQLNQLETVLAFFATFVLDSALVQQIMRWDMTVLRSSPWYEEIFQRGQREDRLSSIELTLEVKFGNEGLNFMPKISQKSDIEELKAIQRSILIAETLEEVRQIFES
;
A
#
# COMPACT_ATOMS: atom_id res chain seq x y z
N MET A 1 -20.49 19.18 -35.23
CA MET A 1 -21.83 19.74 -34.91
C MET A 1 -22.64 18.77 -34.04
N GLN A 2 -23.17 17.63 -34.52
CA GLN A 2 -23.93 16.70 -33.62
C GLN A 2 -23.09 16.02 -32.51
N ARG A 3 -21.80 15.76 -32.74
CA ARG A 3 -20.91 15.15 -31.72
C ARG A 3 -20.60 16.10 -30.57
N ASP A 4 -20.55 17.40 -30.84
CA ASP A 4 -20.16 18.42 -29.87
C ASP A 4 -21.32 18.71 -28.90
N GLU A 5 -22.57 18.65 -29.38
CA GLU A 5 -23.77 18.75 -28.55
C GLU A 5 -23.94 17.56 -27.60
N GLN A 6 -23.61 16.34 -28.05
CA GLN A 6 -23.65 15.16 -27.18
C GLN A 6 -22.62 15.23 -26.05
N LEU A 7 -21.42 15.75 -26.32
CA LEU A 7 -20.39 15.95 -25.31
C LEU A 7 -20.80 17.04 -24.30
N ASN A 8 -21.40 18.12 -24.77
CA ASN A 8 -21.87 19.21 -23.90
C ASN A 8 -23.07 18.79 -23.02
N GLN A 9 -23.96 17.94 -23.54
CA GLN A 9 -25.01 17.31 -22.75
C GLN A 9 -24.44 16.36 -21.69
N LEU A 10 -23.43 15.56 -22.03
CA LEU A 10 -22.73 14.70 -21.08
C LEU A 10 -22.06 15.52 -19.96
N GLU A 11 -21.42 16.63 -20.29
CA GLU A 11 -20.78 17.53 -19.32
C GLU A 11 -21.80 18.19 -18.39
N THR A 12 -22.94 18.62 -18.93
CA THR A 12 -24.06 19.18 -18.15
C THR A 12 -24.66 18.13 -17.20
N VAL A 13 -24.84 16.91 -17.69
CA VAL A 13 -25.36 15.78 -16.90
C VAL A 13 -24.35 15.35 -15.83
N LEU A 14 -23.06 15.31 -16.13
CA LEU A 14 -21.99 15.04 -15.16
C LEU A 14 -21.89 16.12 -14.09
N ALA A 15 -22.01 17.40 -14.45
CA ALA A 15 -22.06 18.50 -13.49
C ALA A 15 -23.30 18.42 -12.59
N PHE A 16 -24.45 18.02 -13.14
CA PHE A 16 -25.67 17.76 -12.38
C PHE A 16 -25.52 16.58 -11.41
N PHE A 17 -24.88 15.48 -11.83
CA PHE A 17 -24.55 14.35 -10.97
C PHE A 17 -23.49 14.70 -9.91
N ALA A 18 -22.55 15.59 -10.19
CA ALA A 18 -21.59 16.08 -9.19
C ALA A 18 -22.26 16.96 -8.11
N THR A 19 -23.33 17.69 -8.45
CA THR A 19 -24.15 18.44 -7.47
C THR A 19 -25.11 17.55 -6.67
N PHE A 20 -25.45 16.37 -7.21
CA PHE A 20 -26.22 15.35 -6.50
C PHE A 20 -25.22 14.41 -5.83
N VAL A 21 -24.71 14.83 -4.67
CA VAL A 21 -24.01 14.00 -3.68
C VAL A 21 -24.33 12.54 -3.94
N LEU A 22 -23.34 11.76 -4.42
CA LEU A 22 -23.47 10.31 -4.43
C LEU A 22 -23.94 9.96 -3.03
N ASP A 23 -25.20 9.51 -2.91
CA ASP A 23 -25.81 9.22 -1.62
C ASP A 23 -24.79 8.39 -0.84
N SER A 24 -24.49 8.74 0.40
CA SER A 24 -23.57 7.96 1.22
C SER A 24 -23.97 6.48 1.19
N ALA A 25 -25.26 6.16 1.05
CA ALA A 25 -25.74 4.81 0.82
C ALA A 25 -25.30 4.23 -0.55
N LEU A 26 -25.32 4.99 -1.63
CA LEU A 26 -24.85 4.57 -2.96
C LEU A 26 -23.32 4.46 -3.01
N VAL A 27 -22.59 5.40 -2.42
CA VAL A 27 -21.13 5.29 -2.23
C VAL A 27 -20.83 4.08 -1.37
N GLN A 28 -21.55 3.83 -0.27
CA GLN A 28 -21.40 2.62 0.52
C GLN A 28 -21.75 1.37 -0.28
N GLN A 29 -22.73 1.40 -1.18
CA GLN A 29 -23.11 0.25 -2.01
C GLN A 29 -22.08 -0.01 -3.13
N ILE A 30 -21.41 1.03 -3.63
CA ILE A 30 -20.26 0.96 -4.54
C ILE A 30 -18.98 0.55 -3.78
N MET A 31 -18.78 0.99 -2.54
CA MET A 31 -17.68 0.55 -1.66
C MET A 31 -17.92 -0.88 -1.14
N ARG A 32 -19.19 -1.30 -1.08
CA ARG A 32 -19.67 -2.67 -0.90
C ARG A 32 -19.76 -3.40 -2.24
N TRP A 33 -18.91 -3.03 -3.22
CA TRP A 33 -18.41 -4.04 -4.15
C TRP A 33 -17.84 -5.14 -3.27
N ASP A 34 -18.57 -6.25 -3.28
CA ASP A 34 -18.52 -7.29 -2.28
C ASP A 34 -17.06 -7.67 -2.00
N MET A 35 -16.64 -7.69 -0.73
CA MET A 35 -15.36 -8.32 -0.37
C MET A 35 -15.33 -9.77 -0.91
N THR A 36 -16.49 -10.36 -1.19
CA THR A 36 -16.65 -11.62 -1.92
C THR A 36 -16.22 -11.53 -3.39
N VAL A 37 -16.55 -10.48 -4.14
CA VAL A 37 -16.10 -10.27 -5.54
C VAL A 37 -14.61 -9.98 -5.58
N LEU A 38 -14.10 -9.15 -4.65
CA LEU A 38 -12.66 -8.94 -4.52
C LEU A 38 -11.96 -10.26 -4.18
N ARG A 39 -12.40 -11.02 -3.17
CA ARG A 39 -11.82 -12.34 -2.82
C ARG A 39 -11.92 -13.38 -3.93
N SER A 40 -12.92 -13.27 -4.80
CA SER A 40 -13.10 -14.15 -5.97
C SER A 40 -12.27 -13.71 -7.18
N SER A 41 -11.62 -12.54 -7.11
CA SER A 41 -10.77 -12.05 -8.19
C SER A 41 -9.48 -12.87 -8.27
N PRO A 42 -9.06 -13.29 -9.48
CA PRO A 42 -7.78 -13.95 -9.68
C PRO A 42 -6.56 -13.18 -9.16
N TRP A 43 -6.69 -11.87 -8.95
CA TRP A 43 -5.63 -10.96 -8.54
C TRP A 43 -5.70 -10.55 -7.06
N TYR A 44 -6.71 -11.02 -6.31
CA TYR A 44 -6.93 -10.61 -4.91
C TYR A 44 -5.73 -10.88 -4.04
N GLU A 45 -5.23 -12.11 -4.13
CA GLU A 45 -4.14 -12.59 -3.31
C GLU A 45 -2.86 -11.80 -3.61
N GLU A 46 -2.62 -11.44 -4.87
CA GLU A 46 -1.47 -10.62 -5.27
C GLU A 46 -1.55 -9.21 -4.68
N ILE A 47 -2.72 -8.55 -4.79
CA ILE A 47 -2.93 -7.22 -4.22
C ILE A 47 -2.79 -7.26 -2.69
N PHE A 48 -3.35 -8.28 -2.04
CA PHE A 48 -3.29 -8.46 -0.61
C PHE A 48 -1.86 -8.71 -0.13
N GLN A 49 -1.12 -9.60 -0.79
CA GLN A 49 0.28 -9.87 -0.49
C GLN A 49 1.16 -8.65 -0.72
N ARG A 50 0.93 -7.91 -1.81
CA ARG A 50 1.64 -6.67 -2.10
C ARG A 50 1.38 -5.61 -1.03
N GLY A 51 0.14 -5.42 -0.61
CA GLY A 51 -0.21 -4.48 0.46
C GLY A 51 0.47 -4.86 1.78
N GLN A 52 0.39 -6.13 2.19
CA GLN A 52 1.08 -6.59 3.41
C GLN A 52 2.59 -6.40 3.34
N ARG A 53 3.18 -6.56 2.14
CA ARG A 53 4.62 -6.35 1.92
C ARG A 53 4.99 -4.88 1.99
N GLU A 54 4.23 -4.00 1.33
CA GLU A 54 4.45 -2.55 1.36
C GLU A 54 4.33 -2.02 2.80
N ASP A 55 3.27 -2.40 3.53
CA ASP A 55 3.08 -2.05 4.93
C ASP A 55 4.25 -2.53 5.82
N ARG A 56 4.74 -3.76 5.57
CA ARG A 56 5.89 -4.30 6.31
C ARG A 56 7.16 -3.51 6.03
N LEU A 57 7.44 -3.17 4.77
CA LEU A 57 8.62 -2.39 4.39
C LEU A 57 8.56 -0.99 5.01
N SER A 58 7.42 -0.30 4.93
CA SER A 58 7.25 1.01 5.58
C SER A 58 7.43 0.95 7.10
N SER A 59 6.97 -0.13 7.73
CA SER A 59 7.17 -0.32 9.17
C SER A 59 8.65 -0.53 9.53
N ILE A 60 9.40 -1.26 8.71
CA ILE A 60 10.85 -1.44 8.88
C ILE A 60 11.58 -0.12 8.67
N GLU A 61 11.23 0.62 7.61
CA GLU A 61 11.79 1.94 7.30
C GLU A 61 11.64 2.89 8.48
N LEU A 62 10.42 3.04 9.00
CA LEU A 62 10.13 3.86 10.17
C LEU A 62 10.91 3.41 11.41
N THR A 63 11.03 2.10 11.64
CA THR A 63 11.78 1.58 12.79
C THR A 63 13.27 1.94 12.69
N LEU A 64 13.86 1.81 11.51
CA LEU A 64 15.25 2.16 11.24
C LEU A 64 15.49 3.66 11.39
N GLU A 65 14.60 4.49 10.85
CA GLU A 65 14.69 5.94 10.96
C GLU A 65 14.58 6.40 12.42
N VAL A 66 13.62 5.85 13.17
CA VAL A 66 13.42 6.20 14.59
C VAL A 66 14.62 5.80 15.45
N LYS A 67 15.20 4.62 15.23
CA LYS A 67 16.31 4.11 16.06
C LYS A 67 17.68 4.65 15.66
N PHE A 68 17.91 4.84 14.35
CA PHE A 68 19.25 5.09 13.82
C PHE A 68 19.32 6.28 12.85
N GLY A 69 18.22 7.01 12.67
CA GLY A 69 18.12 8.12 11.72
C GLY A 69 18.33 7.68 10.27
N ASN A 70 18.73 8.62 9.42
CA ASN A 70 18.95 8.38 8.00
C ASN A 70 20.04 7.33 7.72
N GLU A 71 20.98 7.11 8.64
CA GLU A 71 22.01 6.08 8.47
C GLU A 71 21.43 4.67 8.46
N GLY A 72 20.37 4.42 9.24
CA GLY A 72 19.65 3.15 9.23
C GLY A 72 18.92 2.88 7.91
N LEU A 73 18.51 3.92 7.20
CA LEU A 73 17.80 3.78 5.92
C LEU A 73 18.70 3.24 4.80
N ASN A 74 20.03 3.26 4.96
CA ASN A 74 20.97 2.66 4.01
C ASN A 74 20.77 1.14 3.83
N PHE A 75 20.09 0.47 4.77
CA PHE A 75 19.75 -0.95 4.63
C PHE A 75 18.49 -1.20 3.78
N MET A 76 17.64 -0.18 3.56
CA MET A 76 16.38 -0.32 2.83
C MET A 76 16.52 -0.87 1.41
N PRO A 77 17.53 -0.49 0.60
CA PRO A 77 17.73 -1.09 -0.71
C PRO A 77 17.99 -2.61 -0.68
N LYS A 78 18.60 -3.12 0.39
CA LYS A 78 18.84 -4.57 0.57
C LYS A 78 17.59 -5.28 1.10
N ILE A 79 16.89 -4.64 2.04
CA ILE A 79 15.66 -5.18 2.65
C ILE A 79 14.53 -5.24 1.61
N SER A 80 14.38 -4.23 0.76
CA SER A 80 13.32 -4.15 -0.26
C SER A 80 13.49 -5.15 -1.41
N GLN A 81 14.64 -5.83 -1.52
CA GLN A 81 14.83 -6.94 -2.47
C GLN A 81 14.25 -8.25 -1.94
N LYS A 82 13.96 -8.34 -0.63
CA LYS A 82 13.34 -9.51 0.00
C LYS A 82 11.88 -9.62 -0.44
N SER A 83 11.50 -10.78 -0.95
CA SER A 83 10.12 -11.04 -1.40
C SER A 83 9.28 -11.73 -0.34
N ASP A 84 9.90 -12.54 0.52
CA ASP A 84 9.19 -13.29 1.57
C ASP A 84 8.81 -12.39 2.75
N ILE A 85 7.51 -12.39 3.07
CA ILE A 85 6.95 -11.65 4.19
C ILE A 85 7.44 -12.16 5.55
N GLU A 86 7.72 -13.46 5.69
CA GLU A 86 8.23 -14.02 6.94
C GLU A 86 9.70 -13.64 7.16
N GLU A 87 10.51 -13.58 6.10
CA GLU A 87 11.85 -12.99 6.17
C GLU A 87 11.80 -11.53 6.62
N LEU A 88 10.89 -10.73 6.04
CA LEU A 88 10.73 -9.33 6.43
C LEU A 88 10.27 -9.18 7.89
N LYS A 89 9.38 -10.05 8.38
CA LYS A 89 8.99 -10.10 9.80
C LYS A 89 10.17 -10.45 10.70
N ALA A 90 11.01 -11.40 10.30
CA ALA A 90 12.20 -11.77 11.05
C ALA A 90 13.19 -10.59 11.13
N ILE A 91 13.47 -9.95 9.99
CA ILE A 91 14.32 -8.76 9.91
C ILE A 91 13.81 -7.66 10.85
N GLN A 92 12.51 -7.35 10.82
CA GLN A 92 11.95 -6.32 11.70
C GLN A 92 12.12 -6.66 13.18
N ARG A 93 11.88 -7.91 13.58
CA ARG A 93 12.08 -8.36 14.98
C ARG A 93 13.53 -8.18 15.42
N SER A 94 14.48 -8.52 14.56
CA SER A 94 15.90 -8.32 14.84
C SER A 94 16.27 -6.85 14.94
N ILE A 95 15.76 -5.98 14.05
CA ILE A 95 15.98 -4.52 14.10
C ILE A 95 15.41 -3.90 15.38
N LEU A 96 14.25 -4.38 15.85
CA LEU A 96 13.66 -3.88 17.10
C LEU A 96 14.57 -4.09 18.31
N ILE A 97 15.29 -5.20 18.35
CA ILE A 97 16.19 -5.58 19.45
C ILE A 97 17.60 -5.00 19.26
N ALA A 98 18.01 -4.73 18.02
CA ALA A 98 19.32 -4.15 17.74
C ALA A 98 19.48 -2.77 18.40
N GLU A 99 20.59 -2.55 19.08
CA GLU A 99 20.93 -1.26 19.71
C GLU A 99 21.95 -0.47 18.88
N THR A 100 22.58 -1.12 17.88
CA THR A 100 23.58 -0.49 17.03
C THR A 100 23.39 -0.81 15.54
N LEU A 101 23.89 0.06 14.67
CA LEU A 101 23.92 -0.16 13.22
C LEU A 101 24.75 -1.39 12.82
N GLU A 102 25.74 -1.77 13.64
CA GLU A 102 26.58 -2.94 13.40
C GLU A 102 25.79 -4.24 13.63
N GLU A 103 24.98 -4.31 14.68
CA GLU A 103 24.07 -5.43 14.91
C GLU A 103 23.05 -5.57 13.77
N VAL A 104 22.56 -4.44 13.24
CA VAL A 104 21.67 -4.45 12.05
C VAL A 104 22.40 -5.00 10.82
N ARG A 105 23.67 -4.64 10.63
CA ARG A 105 24.48 -5.15 9.51
C ARG A 105 24.63 -6.68 9.57
N GLN A 106 24.91 -7.22 10.75
CA GLN A 106 25.13 -8.66 10.97
C GLN A 106 23.91 -9.53 10.59
N ILE A 107 22.68 -8.98 10.68
CA ILE A 107 21.44 -9.65 10.22
C ILE A 107 21.55 -10.11 8.77
N PHE A 108 22.32 -9.39 7.94
CA PHE A 108 22.43 -9.64 6.52
C PHE A 108 23.74 -10.28 6.07
N GLU A 109 24.61 -10.64 7.02
CA GLU A 109 25.91 -11.30 6.79
C GLU A 109 25.88 -12.79 7.17
N SER A 110 24.75 -13.27 7.68
CA SER A 110 24.44 -14.69 7.95
C SER A 110 23.83 -15.37 6.73
#